data_AF-A0A9X2YCG9-F1
#
_entry.id   AF-A0A9X2YCG9-F1
#
_cell.length_a   1.000
_cell.length_b   1.000
_cell.length_c   1.000
_cell.angle_alpha   90.00
_cell.angle_beta   90.00
_cell.angle_gamma   90.00
#
_symmetry.space_group_name_H-M   'P 1'
#
loop_
_entity.id
_entity.type
_entity.pdbx_description
1 polymer ?
#
loop_
_entity_poly.entity_id
_entity_poly.type
_entity_poly.pdbx_seq_one_letter_code
_entity_poly.pdbx_strand_id
1 'polypeptide(L)' 'FPTHDGVAVLLTYGPDRDWLKNLTAAGGGTMRRDGRSFPVTDPRVVSKAEAAPTVTGWMRPLFGVLPFE' A
#
# COMPACT_ATOMS: atom_id res chain seq x y z
N PHE A 1 5.10 -1.37 2.27
CA PHE A 1 5.49 -0.85 3.59
C PHE A 1 4.47 -1.28 4.62
N PRO A 2 4.87 -1.83 5.78
CA PRO A 2 3.92 -2.10 6.85
C PRO A 2 3.35 -0.79 7.40
N THR A 3 2.07 -0.80 7.77
CA THR A 3 1.41 0.27 8.51
C THR A 3 0.93 -0.26 9.86
N HIS A 4 0.22 0.56 10.64
CA HIS A 4 -0.40 0.09 11.89
C HIS A 4 -1.42 -1.04 11.63
N ASP A 5 -2.27 -0.88 10.62
CA ASP A 5 -3.42 -1.76 10.38
C ASP A 5 -3.37 -2.48 9.02
N GLY A 6 -2.23 -2.42 8.31
CA GLY A 6 -2.13 -3.02 6.98
C GLY A 6 -0.83 -2.74 6.24
N VAL A 7 -0.96 -2.41 4.96
CA VAL A 7 0.18 -2.20 4.06
C VAL A 7 -0.04 -1.00 3.14
N ALA A 8 1.02 -0.21 2.95
CA ALA A 8 1.11 0.80 1.91
C ALA A 8 1.94 0.26 0.73
N VAL A 9 1.39 0.33 -0.48
CA VAL A 9 2.06 -0.07 -1.73
C VAL A 9 2.30 1.19 -2.55
N LEU A 10 3.56 1.45 -2.90
CA LEU A 10 3.88 2.58 -3.78
C LEU A 10 3.48 2.26 -5.21
N LEU A 11 2.75 3.18 -5.84
CA LEU A 11 2.31 3.06 -7.22
C LEU A 11 3.36 3.72 -8.14
N THR A 12 4.56 3.14 -8.20
CA THR A 12 5.72 3.69 -8.94
C THR A 12 5.48 3.89 -10.44
N TYR A 13 4.40 3.33 -10.97
CA TYR A 13 3.98 3.43 -12.38
C TYR A 13 2.63 4.14 -12.54
N GLY A 14 2.18 4.87 -11.52
CA GLY A 14 0.91 5.57 -11.49
C GLY A 14 -0.29 4.70 -11.09
N PRO A 15 -1.46 5.32 -10.80
CA PRO A 15 -2.64 4.64 -10.29
C PRO A 15 -3.50 3.93 -11.35
N ASP A 16 -3.26 4.16 -12.64
CA ASP A 16 -4.06 3.55 -13.71
C ASP A 16 -3.63 2.10 -14.00
N ARG A 17 -3.74 1.22 -13.00
CA ARG A 17 -3.34 -0.19 -13.07
C ARG A 17 -4.56 -1.10 -12.90
N ASP A 18 -4.69 -2.10 -13.75
CA ASP A 18 -5.86 -3.00 -13.72
C ASP A 18 -5.96 -3.79 -12.43
N TRP A 19 -4.84 -4.19 -11.82
CA TRP A 19 -4.87 -4.86 -10.51
C TRP A 19 -5.46 -3.95 -9.42
N LEU A 20 -5.19 -2.64 -9.46
CA LEU A 20 -5.71 -1.67 -8.49
C LEU A 20 -7.20 -1.43 -8.73
N LYS A 21 -7.62 -1.32 -10.00
CA LYS A 21 -9.04 -1.23 -10.37
C LYS A 21 -9.81 -2.46 -9.87
N ASN A 22 -9.28 -3.66 -10.12
CA ASN A 22 -9.91 -4.92 -9.69
C ASN A 22 -9.97 -5.04 -8.17
N LEU A 23 -8.88 -4.72 -7.47
CA LEU A 23 -8.83 -4.73 -6.01
C LEU A 23 -9.85 -3.76 -5.41
N THR A 24 -9.95 -2.56 -5.98
CA THR A 24 -10.90 -1.52 -5.55
C THR A 24 -12.34 -1.94 -5.83
N ALA A 25 -12.63 -2.44 -7.03
CA ALA A 25 -13.95 -2.93 -7.41
C ALA A 25 -14.41 -4.11 -6.54
N ALA A 26 -13.48 -4.96 -6.10
CA ALA A 26 -13.76 -6.06 -5.17
C ALA A 26 -13.82 -5.62 -3.69
N GLY A 27 -13.45 -4.38 -3.36
CA GLY A 27 -13.36 -3.88 -1.98
C GLY A 27 -12.22 -4.50 -1.15
N GLY A 28 -11.29 -5.22 -1.79
CA GLY A 28 -10.25 -5.97 -1.11
C GLY A 28 -9.76 -7.18 -1.91
N GLY A 29 -8.93 -8.00 -1.28
CA GLY A 29 -8.33 -9.18 -1.89
C GLY A 29 -7.49 -9.99 -0.90
N THR A 30 -6.68 -10.92 -1.42
CA THR A 30 -5.69 -11.67 -0.63
C THR A 30 -4.30 -11.22 -1.01
N MET A 31 -3.50 -10.80 -0.04
CA MET A 31 -2.09 -10.48 -0.25
C MET A 31 -1.22 -11.63 0.26
N ARG A 32 -0.21 -12.01 -0.52
CA ARG A 32 0.84 -12.94 -0.09
C ARG A 32 2.15 -12.19 0.09
N ARG A 33 2.75 -12.29 1.28
CA ARG A 33 4.01 -11.63 1.63
C ARG A 33 4.79 -12.53 2.60
N ASP A 34 6.09 -12.67 2.36
CA ASP A 34 7.00 -13.46 3.22
C ASP A 34 6.46 -14.88 3.49
N GLY A 35 5.90 -15.51 2.44
CA GLY A 35 5.29 -16.85 2.49
C GLY A 35 3.92 -16.94 3.16
N ARG A 36 3.40 -15.85 3.75
CA ARG A 36 2.12 -15.79 4.44
C ARG A 36 1.06 -15.14 3.56
N SER A 37 -0.16 -15.68 3.57
CA SER A 37 -1.32 -15.09 2.91
C SER A 37 -2.28 -14.50 3.94
N PHE A 38 -2.79 -13.30 3.68
CA PHE A 38 -3.76 -12.65 4.55
C PHE A 38 -4.74 -11.78 3.74
N PRO A 39 -5.98 -11.59 4.24
CA PRO A 39 -6.94 -10.71 3.59
C PRO A 39 -6.50 -9.25 3.72
N VAL A 40 -6.78 -8.48 2.68
CA VAL A 40 -6.73 -7.02 2.68
C VAL A 40 -8.11 -6.51 2.30
N THR A 41 -8.59 -5.51 3.04
CA THR A 41 -9.92 -4.92 2.88
C THR A 41 -9.78 -3.41 2.86
N ASP A 42 -10.81 -2.72 2.36
CA ASP A 42 -10.85 -1.24 2.32
C ASP A 42 -9.63 -0.63 1.60
N PRO A 43 -9.40 -0.98 0.31
CA PRO A 43 -8.30 -0.42 -0.46
C PRO A 43 -8.53 1.08 -0.70
N ARG A 44 -7.53 1.89 -0.32
CA ARG A 44 -7.53 3.34 -0.51
C ARG A 44 -6.31 3.81 -1.30
N VAL A 45 -6.53 4.69 -2.27
CA VAL A 45 -5.47 5.44 -2.94
C VAL A 45 -5.37 6.79 -2.24
N VAL A 46 -4.23 7.03 -1.62
CA VAL A 46 -3.94 8.26 -0.87
C VAL A 46 -2.59 8.80 -1.32
N SER A 47 -2.35 10.09 -1.11
CA SER A 47 -1.03 10.66 -1.37
C SER A 47 0.02 10.05 -0.43
N LYS A 48 1.28 10.10 -0.85
CA LYS A 48 2.40 9.74 0.03
C LYS A 48 2.38 10.51 1.35
N ALA A 49 2.04 11.80 1.34
CA ALA A 49 1.98 12.63 2.54
C ALA A 49 0.95 12.11 3.56
N GLU A 50 -0.23 11.70 3.07
CA GLU A 50 -1.28 11.09 3.90
C GLU A 50 -0.90 9.70 4.41
N ALA A 51 -0.16 8.92 3.61
CA ALA A 51 0.30 7.60 4.01
C ALA A 51 1.45 7.64 5.03
N ALA A 52 2.37 8.62 4.93
CA ALA A 52 3.58 8.74 5.73
C ALA A 52 3.40 8.57 7.25
N PRO A 53 2.40 9.17 7.92
CA PRO A 53 2.20 9.00 9.35
C PRO A 53 1.80 7.56 9.74
N THR A 54 1.24 6.78 8.81
CA THR A 54 0.75 5.42 9.08
C THR A 54 1.83 4.35 8.92
N VAL A 55 2.93 4.66 8.23
CA VAL A 55 4.01 3.70 7.91
C VAL A 55 4.85 3.40 9.15
N THR A 56 5.09 2.11 9.39
CA THR A 56 5.83 1.60 10.55
C THR A 56 7.10 0.84 10.14
N GLY A 57 7.87 0.40 11.14
CA GLY A 57 9.06 -0.44 10.95
C GLY A 57 10.31 0.31 10.50
N TRP A 58 11.40 -0.45 10.35
CA TRP A 58 12.74 0.09 10.10
C TRP A 58 12.89 0.82 8.75
N MET A 59 11.99 0.56 7.80
CA MET A 59 11.97 1.19 6.46
C MET A 59 11.16 2.50 6.40
N ARG A 60 10.56 2.94 7.51
CA ARG A 60 9.83 4.21 7.59
C ARG A 60 10.64 5.43 7.11
N PRO A 61 11.90 5.66 7.50
CA PRO A 61 12.66 6.81 7.00
C PRO A 61 12.89 6.73 5.48
N LEU A 62 13.01 5.52 4.91
CA LEU A 62 13.14 5.35 3.47
C LEU A 62 11.86 5.75 2.73
N PHE A 63 10.69 5.44 3.29
CA PHE A 63 9.40 5.81 2.69
C PHE A 63 9.34 7.31 2.38
N GLY A 64 9.78 8.15 3.32
CA GLY A 64 9.78 9.62 3.16
C GLY A 64 10.66 10.14 2.03
N VAL A 65 11.78 9.49 1.71
CA VAL A 65 12.76 9.99 0.72
C VAL A 65 12.54 9.46 -0.71
N LEU A 66 11.62 8.52 -0.90
CA LEU A 66 11.38 7.94 -2.23
C LEU A 66 10.72 8.96 -3.19
N PRO A 67 11.17 9.10 -4.45
CA PRO A 67 10.74 10.15 -5.36
C PRO A 67 9.39 9.85 -6.06
N PHE A 68 8.45 9.24 -5.34
CA PHE A 68 7.12 8.88 -5.83
C PHE A 68 6.06 9.63 -5.04
N GLU A 69 4.99 10.03 -5.71
CA GLU A 69 3.75 10.52 -5.10
C GLU A 69 2.81 9.36 -4.75
#